data_AF-A0A938LJL7-F1
#
_entry.id   AF-A0A938LJL7-F1
#
_cell.length_a   1.000
_cell.length_b   1.000
_cell.length_c   1.000
_cell.angle_alpha   90.00
_cell.angle_beta   90.00
_cell.angle_gamma   90.00
#
_symmetry.space_group_name_H-M   'P 1'
#
loop_
_entity.id
_entity.type
_entity.pdbx_description
1 polymer ?
#
loop_
_entity_poly.entity_id
_entity_poly.type
_entity_poly.pdbx_seq_one_letter_code
_entity_poly.pdbx_strand_id
1 'polypeptide(L)' 'MVRFRDRAKCRFCRENVTHIDYKDTQTLQKLVTTRGKILSRKRSGNCAGHQRAAARALKRARFLSLMSYVS' A
#
# COMPACT_ATOMS: atom_id res chain seq x y z
N MET A 1 4.16 16.62 -12.29
CA MET A 1 3.46 16.85 -11.01
C MET A 1 2.00 16.44 -11.17
N VAL A 2 1.64 15.18 -10.88
CA VAL A 2 0.26 14.69 -11.11
C VAL A 2 -0.67 15.39 -10.12
N ARG A 3 -1.54 16.27 -10.64
CA ARG A 3 -2.59 16.97 -9.89
C ARG A 3 -3.78 16.03 -9.74
N PHE A 4 -3.99 15.49 -8.54
CA PHE A 4 -5.21 14.77 -8.20
C PHE A 4 -6.30 15.78 -7.82
N ARG A 5 -6.97 16.34 -8.83
CA ARG A 5 -8.22 17.07 -8.65
C ARG A 5 -9.37 16.05 -8.78
N ASP A 6 -10.10 15.91 -7.68
CA ASP A 6 -11.41 15.27 -7.47
C ASP A 6 -11.64 13.77 -7.73
N ARG A 7 -12.09 13.09 -6.64
CA ARG A 7 -12.94 11.88 -6.52
C ARG A 7 -12.64 10.62 -7.34
N ALA A 8 -11.45 10.46 -7.89
CA ALA A 8 -11.01 9.17 -8.39
C ALA A 8 -10.94 8.14 -7.21
N LYS A 9 -11.93 7.23 -7.10
CA LYS A 9 -11.93 6.14 -6.11
C LYS A 9 -10.56 5.46 -6.10
N CYS A 10 -10.04 5.15 -4.91
CA CYS A 10 -8.73 4.52 -4.78
C CYS A 10 -8.67 3.18 -5.52
N ARG A 11 -7.48 2.70 -5.90
CA ARG A 11 -7.33 1.43 -6.63
C ARG A 11 -8.09 0.28 -5.95
N PHE A 12 -7.86 0.08 -4.65
CA PHE A 12 -8.55 -0.94 -3.86
C PHE A 12 -10.07 -0.73 -3.77
N CYS A 13 -10.50 0.53 -3.77
CA CYS A 13 -11.91 0.91 -3.75
C CYS A 13 -12.61 0.62 -5.09
N ARG A 14 -11.87 0.62 -6.21
CA ARG A 14 -12.40 0.28 -7.54
C ARG A 14 -12.47 -1.22 -7.74
N GLU A 15 -11.46 -1.93 -7.24
CA GLU A 15 -11.37 -3.39 -7.25
C GLU A 15 -12.27 -4.04 -6.16
N ASN A 16 -13.04 -3.24 -5.39
CA ASN A 16 -13.86 -3.69 -4.24
C ASN A 16 -13.10 -4.56 -3.23
N VAL A 17 -11.80 -4.30 -3.07
CA VAL A 17 -10.94 -5.01 -2.13
C VAL A 17 -11.25 -4.50 -0.72
N THR A 18 -11.87 -5.36 0.08
CA THR A 18 -12.25 -5.08 1.47
C THR A 18 -11.08 -5.29 2.43
N HIS A 19 -10.22 -6.27 2.16
CA HIS A 19 -9.08 -6.64 2.99
C HIS A 19 -7.78 -6.69 2.17
N ILE A 20 -6.70 -6.12 2.71
CA ILE A 20 -5.36 -6.19 2.13
C ILE A 20 -4.56 -7.18 2.99
N ASP A 21 -4.30 -8.37 2.46
CA ASP A 21 -3.57 -9.42 3.17
C ASP A 21 -2.05 -9.11 3.17
N TYR A 22 -1.36 -9.54 4.23
CA TYR A 22 0.10 -9.48 4.33
C TYR A 22 0.79 -10.56 3.47
N LYS A 23 0.05 -11.60 3.06
CA LYS A 23 0.56 -12.69 2.22
C LYS A 23 0.75 -12.28 0.75
N ASP A 24 0.01 -11.28 0.29
CA ASP A 24 0.05 -10.81 -1.10
C ASP A 24 1.25 -9.88 -1.38
N THR A 25 2.46 -10.42 -1.29
CA THR A 25 3.71 -9.68 -1.45
C THR A 25 3.78 -8.88 -2.75
N GLN A 26 3.21 -9.38 -3.85
CA GLN A 26 3.17 -8.67 -5.13
C GLN A 26 2.41 -7.34 -5.08
N THR A 27 1.32 -7.29 -4.32
CA THR A 27 0.52 -6.07 -4.17
C THR A 27 1.22 -5.08 -3.23
N LEU A 28 1.81 -5.61 -2.15
CA LEU A 28 2.51 -4.83 -1.14
C LEU A 28 3.82 -4.23 -1.67
N GLN A 29 4.54 -4.93 -2.54
CA GLN A 29 5.78 -4.44 -3.16
C GLN A 29 5.53 -3.14 -3.95
N LYS A 30 4.37 -3.01 -4.60
CA LYS A 30 3.96 -1.80 -5.34
C LYS A 30 3.67 -0.60 -4.43
N LEU A 31 3.49 -0.83 -3.13
CA LEU A 31 3.23 0.21 -2.12
C LEU A 31 4.48 0.65 -1.36
N VAL A 32 5.65 0.16 -1.76
CA VAL A 32 6.93 0.42 -1.11
C VAL A 32 7.89 1.05 -2.14
N THR A 33 8.80 1.89 -1.66
CA THR A 33 9.89 2.43 -2.48
C THR A 33 10.93 1.35 -2.77
N THR A 34 11.83 1.61 -3.71
CA THR A 34 12.99 0.75 -3.98
C THR A 34 13.86 0.48 -2.76
N ARG A 35 13.86 1.38 -1.76
CA ARG A 35 14.62 1.26 -0.51
C ARG A 35 13.85 0.58 0.63
N GLY A 36 12.67 0.01 0.37
CA GLY A 36 11.88 -0.61 1.42
C GLY A 36 11.07 0.38 2.29
N LYS A 37 10.92 1.67 1.92
CA LYS A 37 10.06 2.61 2.68
C LYS A 37 8.62 2.58 2.19
N ILE A 38 7.64 2.65 3.10
CA ILE A 38 6.21 2.69 2.71
C ILE A 38 5.92 3.99 1.95
N LEU A 39 5.26 3.90 0.79
CA LEU A 39 4.84 5.07 0.03
C LEU A 39 3.80 5.89 0.80
N SER A 40 3.95 7.22 0.76
CA SER A 40 2.97 8.13 1.36
C SER A 40 1.64 8.06 0.63
N ARG A 41 0.54 8.40 1.33
CA ARG A 41 -0.81 8.42 0.75
C ARG A 41 -0.89 9.24 -0.55
N LYS A 42 -0.20 10.38 -0.60
CA LYS A 42 -0.17 11.27 -1.77
C LYS A 42 0.50 10.63 -2.98
N ARG A 43 1.48 9.75 -2.76
CA ARG A 43 2.19 9.02 -3.81
C ARG A 43 1.48 7.73 -4.20
N SER A 44 0.88 7.02 -3.24
CA SER A 44 0.14 5.77 -3.50
C SER A 44 -1.25 6.01 -4.11
N GLY A 45 -1.87 7.18 -3.88
CA GLY A 45 -3.24 7.47 -4.34
C GLY A 45 -4.31 6.70 -3.58
N ASN A 46 -3.97 6.10 -2.43
CA ASN A 46 -4.92 5.32 -1.63
C ASN A 46 -5.85 6.20 -0.78
N CYS A 47 -7.04 5.68 -0.48
CA CYS A 47 -7.91 6.28 0.53
C CYS A 47 -7.29 6.12 1.92
N ALA A 48 -7.75 6.91 2.90
CA ALA A 48 -7.21 6.85 4.26
C ALA A 48 -7.45 5.49 4.95
N GLY A 49 -8.55 4.79 4.63
CA GLY A 49 -8.84 3.45 5.14
C GLY A 49 -7.86 2.41 4.60
N HIS A 50 -7.77 2.29 3.27
CA HIS A 50 -6.87 1.34 2.60
C HIS A 50 -5.40 1.63 2.86
N GLN A 51 -4.99 2.90 3.00
CA GLN A 51 -3.61 3.20 3.38
C GLN A 51 -3.28 2.66 4.78
N ARG A 52 -4.19 2.76 5.75
CA ARG A 52 -4.02 2.20 7.11
C ARG A 52 -4.04 0.67 7.10
N ALA A 53 -4.86 0.06 6.26
CA ALA A 53 -4.90 -1.40 6.08
C ALA A 53 -3.60 -1.91 5.46
N ALA A 54 -3.15 -1.30 4.35
CA ALA A 54 -1.90 -1.63 3.69
C ALA A 54 -0.68 -1.46 4.60
N ALA A 55 -0.63 -0.38 5.40
CA ALA A 55 0.45 -0.18 6.35
C ALA A 55 0.51 -1.27 7.43
N ARG A 56 -0.66 -1.77 7.90
CA ARG A 56 -0.72 -2.90 8.84
C ARG A 56 -0.26 -4.21 8.19
N ALA A 57 -0.73 -4.48 6.97
CA ALA A 57 -0.31 -5.65 6.20
C ALA A 57 1.20 -5.66 5.95
N LEU A 58 1.77 -4.52 5.51
CA LEU A 58 3.21 -4.35 5.30
C LEU A 58 4.04 -4.60 6.57
N LYS A 59 3.60 -4.07 7.72
CA LYS A 59 4.30 -4.31 9.00
C LYS A 59 4.28 -5.78 9.38
N ARG A 60 3.16 -6.48 9.19
CA ARG A 60 3.05 -7.91 9.44
C ARG A 60 3.94 -8.72 8.50
N ALA A 61 3.91 -8.42 7.20
CA ALA A 61 4.74 -9.09 6.20
C ALA A 61 6.24 -8.95 6.53
N ARG A 62 6.67 -7.78 7.00
CA ARG A 62 8.05 -7.55 7.43
C ARG A 62 8.45 -8.29 8.70
N PHE A 63 7.54 -8.40 9.66
CA PHE A 63 7.79 -9.17 10.88
C PHE A 63 7.94 -10.67 10.59
N LEU A 64 7.24 -11.17 9.56
CA LEU A 64 7.31 -12.57 9.11
C LEU A 64 8.37 -12.80 8.02
N SER A 65 9.27 -11.84 7.77
CA SER A 65 10.33 -11.92 6.75
C SER A 65 9.85 -12.14 5.31
N LEU A 66 8.56 -11.94 5.01
CA LEU A 66 8.02 -12.00 3.64
C LEU A 66 8.45 -10.77 2.81
N MET A 67 8.80 -9.68 3.48
CA MET A 67 9.30 -8.45 2.87
C MET A 67 10.42 -7.87 3.73
N SER A 68 11.43 -7.29 3.11
CA SER A 68 12.53 -6.64 3.84
C SER A 68 12.12 -5.26 4.39
N TYR A 69 12.75 -4.87 5.50
CA TYR A 69 12.63 -3.50 6.05
C TYR A 69 13.41 -2.48 5.21
N VAL A 70 14.54 -2.93 4.67
CA VAL A 70 15.49 -2.17 3.86
C VAL A 70 15.98 -3.12 2.76
N SER A 71 16.15 -2.60 1.55
CA SER A 71 16.87 -3.28 0.46
C SER A 71 18.30 -2.79 0.40
#